data_AF-A0A3C0VAF8-F1
#
_entry.id   AF-A0A3C0VAF8-F1
#
_cell.length_a   1.000
_cell.length_b   1.000
_cell.length_c   1.000
_cell.angle_alpha   90.00
_cell.angle_beta   90.00
_cell.angle_gamma   90.00
#
_symmetry.space_group_name_H-M   'P 1'
#
loop_
_entity.id
_entity.type
_entity.pdbx_description
1 polymer ?
#
loop_
_entity_poly.entity_id
_entity_poly.type
_entity_poly.pdbx_seq_one_letter_code
_entity_poly.pdbx_strand_id
1 'polypeptide(L)' 'AHLEARMRDSGHYTKERPLDAQAVKELLDARIAAVNVRQIAAEVAPFLSDPSSIAVWSREFFASVVERVRFE' A
#
# COMPACT_ATOMS: atom_id res chain seq x y z
N ALA A 1 9.37 4.59 14.41
CA ALA A 1 10.28 5.76 14.25
C ALA A 1 10.97 5.82 12.88
N HIS A 2 11.66 4.76 12.42
CA HIS A 2 12.45 4.82 11.17
C HIS A 2 11.62 5.11 9.91
N LEU A 3 10.45 4.47 9.75
CA LEU A 3 9.56 4.73 8.60
C LEU A 3 9.13 6.20 8.51
N GLU A 4 8.68 6.77 9.63
CA GLU A 4 8.26 8.18 9.69
C GLU A 4 9.39 9.12 9.27
N ALA A 5 10.59 8.93 9.83
CA ALA A 5 11.76 9.75 9.48
C ALA A 5 12.01 9.72 7.97
N ARG A 6 12.05 8.53 7.36
CA ARG A 6 12.24 8.37 5.92
C ARG A 6 11.14 9.01 5.08
N MET A 7 9.89 8.93 5.53
CA MET A 7 8.77 9.53 4.81
C MET A 7 8.78 11.06 4.90
N ARG A 8 9.26 11.63 6.01
CA ARG A 8 9.46 13.08 6.15
C ARG A 8 10.60 13.57 5.26
N ASP A 9 11.74 12.88 5.29
CA ASP A 9 12.92 13.22 4.48
C ASP A 9 12.62 13.22 2.97
N SER A 10 11.78 12.28 2.53
CA SER A 10 11.34 12.18 1.13
C SER A 10 10.11 13.02 0.79
N GLY A 11 9.53 13.77 1.75
CA GLY A 11 8.36 14.61 1.55
C GLY A 11 7.02 13.87 1.43
N HIS A 12 7.00 12.55 1.64
CA HIS A 12 5.78 11.73 1.55
C HIS A 12 4.92 11.77 2.81
N TYR A 13 5.44 12.28 3.94
CA TYR A 13 4.65 12.55 5.14
C TYR A 13 5.01 13.91 5.75
N THR A 14 4.09 14.85 5.68
CA THR A 14 4.32 16.26 6.10
C THR A 14 3.49 16.68 7.30
N LYS A 15 2.61 15.82 7.82
CA LYS A 15 1.78 16.12 9.00
C LYS A 15 2.65 16.27 10.23
N GLU A 16 2.35 17.22 11.11
CA GLU A 16 3.12 17.41 12.36
C GLU A 16 2.90 16.28 13.36
N ARG A 17 1.72 15.64 13.34
CA ARG A 17 1.43 14.49 14.21
C ARG A 17 2.34 13.29 13.86
N PRO A 18 2.70 12.45 14.86
CA PRO A 18 3.40 11.20 14.62
C PRO A 18 2.68 10.32 13.59
N LEU A 19 3.44 9.50 12.88
CA LEU A 19 2.89 8.49 11.98
C LEU A 19 2.43 7.29 12.80
N ASP A 20 1.23 7.39 13.37
CA ASP A 20 0.58 6.30 14.10
C ASP A 20 0.00 5.23 13.15
N ALA A 21 -0.45 4.10 13.72
CA ALA A 21 -1.01 2.98 12.97
C ALA A 21 -2.18 3.40 12.06
N GLN A 22 -3.05 4.29 12.56
CA GLN A 22 -4.19 4.78 11.81
C GLN A 22 -3.75 5.62 10.61
N ALA A 23 -2.77 6.51 10.81
CA ALA A 23 -2.20 7.33 9.75
C ALA A 23 -1.52 6.46 8.67
N VAL A 24 -0.85 5.37 9.05
CA VAL A 24 -0.28 4.42 8.06
C VAL A 24 -1.39 3.76 7.24
N LYS A 25 -2.44 3.25 7.89
CA LYS A 25 -3.57 2.63 7.18
C LYS A 25 -4.25 3.61 6.22
N GLU A 26 -4.51 4.84 6.66
CA GLU A 26 -5.04 5.92 5.81
C GLU A 26 -4.18 6.17 4.56
N LEU A 27 -2.85 6.19 4.72
CA LEU A 27 -1.93 6.41 3.60
C LEU A 27 -1.92 5.22 2.63
N LEU A 28 -1.98 3.99 3.13
CA LEU A 28 -2.08 2.79 2.31
C LEU A 28 -3.39 2.78 1.52
N ASP A 29 -4.51 3.05 2.17
CA ASP A 29 -5.82 3.12 1.53
C ASP A 29 -5.87 4.22 0.47
N ALA A 30 -5.35 5.41 0.78
CA ALA A 30 -5.25 6.50 -0.18
C ALA A 30 -4.38 6.13 -1.40
N ARG A 31 -3.30 5.38 -1.19
CA ARG A 31 -2.43 4.93 -2.29
C ARG A 31 -3.12 3.88 -3.15
N ILE A 32 -3.71 2.85 -2.54
CA ILE A 32 -4.51 1.84 -3.23
C ILE A 32 -5.66 2.51 -4.00
N ALA A 33 -6.21 3.57 -3.42
CA ALA A 33 -7.29 4.33 -4.01
C ALA A 33 -6.93 5.04 -5.31
N ALA A 34 -5.68 5.51 -5.41
CA ALA A 34 -5.19 6.34 -6.51
C ALA A 34 -4.61 5.53 -7.68
N VAL A 35 -4.41 4.21 -7.55
CA VAL A 35 -3.79 3.38 -8.57
C VAL A 35 -4.79 2.47 -9.28
N ASN A 36 -4.54 2.16 -10.55
CA ASN A 36 -5.28 1.13 -11.27
C ASN A 36 -4.65 -0.24 -11.01
N VAL A 37 -5.15 -0.95 -10.00
CA VAL A 37 -4.64 -2.28 -9.61
C VAL A 37 -4.69 -3.29 -10.77
N ARG A 38 -5.71 -3.22 -11.64
CA ARG A 38 -5.83 -4.13 -12.79
C ARG A 38 -4.75 -3.86 -13.84
N GLN A 39 -4.43 -2.60 -14.10
CA GLN A 39 -3.34 -2.23 -14.99
C GLN A 39 -2.00 -2.72 -14.42
N ILE A 40 -1.73 -2.47 -13.14
CA ILE A 40 -0.50 -2.93 -12.48
C ILE A 40 -0.39 -4.46 -12.54
N ALA A 41 -1.48 -5.19 -12.30
CA ALA A 41 -1.49 -6.64 -12.41
C ALA A 41 -1.12 -7.12 -13.83
N ALA A 42 -1.62 -6.44 -14.87
CA ALA A 42 -1.28 -6.76 -16.26
C ALA A 42 0.19 -6.48 -16.60
N GLU A 43 0.78 -5.43 -16.01
CA GLU A 43 2.21 -5.10 -16.18
C GLU A 43 3.12 -6.10 -15.46
N VAL A 44 2.69 -6.63 -14.31
CA VAL A 44 3.46 -7.60 -13.51
C VAL A 44 3.32 -9.03 -14.03
N ALA A 45 2.15 -9.42 -14.55
CA ALA A 45 1.84 -10.78 -14.98
C ALA A 45 2.91 -11.45 -15.88
N PRO A 46 3.51 -10.78 -16.87
CA PRO A 46 4.53 -11.38 -17.74
C PRO A 46 5.82 -11.82 -17.03
N PHE A 47 6.07 -11.29 -15.82
CA PHE A 47 7.28 -11.56 -15.05
C PHE A 47 7.08 -12.65 -13.98
N LEU A 48 5.87 -13.19 -13.85
CA LEU A 48 5.54 -14.24 -12.87
C LEU A 48 5.64 -15.62 -13.50
N SER A 49 6.29 -16.55 -12.80
CA SER A 49 6.28 -17.98 -13.18
C SER A 49 4.87 -18.58 -13.15
N ASP A 50 3.99 -18.06 -12.28
CA ASP A 50 2.57 -18.39 -12.21
C ASP A 50 1.71 -17.11 -12.14
N PRO A 51 1.11 -16.67 -13.26
CA PRO A 51 0.24 -15.49 -13.30
C PRO A 51 -1.05 -15.65 -12.47
N SER A 52 -1.48 -16.86 -12.13
CA SER A 52 -2.69 -17.07 -11.33
C SER A 52 -2.52 -16.61 -9.87
N SER A 53 -1.27 -16.50 -9.41
CA SER A 53 -0.92 -16.00 -8.07
C SER A 53 -1.42 -14.57 -7.78
N ILE A 54 -1.68 -13.78 -8.82
CA ILE A 54 -2.19 -12.41 -8.71
C ILE A 54 -3.65 -12.27 -9.18
N ALA A 55 -4.35 -13.38 -9.43
CA ALA A 55 -5.75 -13.34 -9.91
C ALA A 55 -6.70 -12.60 -8.94
N VAL A 56 -6.41 -12.68 -7.64
CA VAL A 56 -7.19 -12.02 -6.58
C VAL A 56 -6.89 -10.53 -6.45
N TRP A 57 -5.90 -9.98 -7.17
CA TRP A 57 -5.52 -8.58 -7.04
C TRP A 57 -6.66 -7.67 -7.52
N SER A 58 -7.23 -6.97 -6.55
CA SER A 58 -8.18 -5.90 -6.74
C SER A 58 -7.98 -4.84 -5.67
N ARG A 59 -8.60 -3.68 -5.86
CA ARG A 59 -8.58 -2.60 -4.86
C ARG A 59 -9.15 -3.07 -3.53
N GLU A 60 -10.23 -3.84 -3.57
CA GLU A 60 -10.94 -4.40 -2.42
C GLU A 60 -10.08 -5.44 -1.71
N PHE A 61 -9.38 -6.29 -2.46
CA PHE A 61 -8.44 -7.25 -1.88
C PHE A 61 -7.35 -6.52 -1.09
N PHE A 62 -6.69 -5.52 -1.68
CA PHE A 62 -5.64 -4.77 -0.99
C PHE A 62 -6.18 -3.98 0.21
N ALA A 63 -7.36 -3.37 0.11
CA ALA A 63 -8.01 -2.72 1.27
C ALA A 63 -8.25 -3.71 2.42
N SER A 64 -8.72 -4.93 2.11
CA SER A 64 -8.88 -5.98 3.13
C SER A 64 -7.56 -6.43 3.77
N VAL A 65 -6.44 -6.33 3.04
CA VAL A 65 -5.10 -6.61 3.57
C VAL A 65 -4.65 -5.49 4.51
N VAL A 66 -4.91 -4.22 4.17
CA VAL A 66 -4.59 -3.06 5.04
C VAL A 66 -5.21 -3.22 6.42
N GLU A 67 -6.45 -3.71 6.51
CA GLU A 67 -7.12 -3.94 7.80
C GLU A 67 -6.38 -4.92 8.71
N ARG A 68 -5.69 -5.89 8.12
CA ARG A 68 -4.98 -6.96 8.82
C ARG A 68 -3.57 -6.57 9.24
N VAL A 69 -3.06 -5.41 8.80
CA VAL A 69 -1.74 -4.92 9.18
C VAL A 69 -1.72 -4.63 10.69
N ARG A 70 -0.70 -5.16 11.36
CA ARG A 70 -0.42 -4.96 12.78
C ARG A 70 0.89 -4.20 12.94
N PHE A 71 0.95 -3.36 13.95
CA PHE A 71 2.12 -2.58 14.31
C PHE A 71 2.55 -3.05 15.68
N GLU A 72 3.76 -3.61 15.76
CA GLU A 72 4.42 -4.06 16.99
C GLU A 72 5.48 -3.06 17.43
#